data_AF-A0A956BNA3-F1
#
_entry.id   AF-A0A956BNA3-F1
#
_cell.length_a   1.000
_cell.length_b   1.000
_cell.length_c   1.000
_cell.angle_alpha   90.00
_cell.angle_beta   90.00
_cell.angle_gamma   90.00
#
_symmetry.space_group_name_H-M   'P 1'
#
loop_
_entity.id
_entity.type
_entity.pdbx_description
1 polymer ?
#
loop_
_entity_poly.entity_id
_entity_poly.type
_entity_poly.pdbx_seq_one_letter_code
_entity_poly.pdbx_strand_id
1 'polypeptide(L)'
;MAGGADRATVGHSRLEPLLTPHRLRARRLGVDTYRTPILYLRADCPICRSEGFAAMARVEVRAGDRSVIATLDVITSQILSPGEAGLSEEAWRQLRVGPGDPVDVRHAPVIESFRHVRGKMHGQRFTPEALHEIVQDLAAHTWPDLHVAAFLTACAGQNLDLDEITLLTQEMIGAGERLHWATSPVVDKHCVGGLPGNRTTPIVVAIVAAAGLTIPKTSSRSITSPAGTADVMDVLTDVDLDVPRIRAVVAKEGGCLAWGGAVRLSPVDDLLIRVEKALDIDGHGQLVASVLSKKAAAGSTHVLIDIPHGPKAKVRSVDTAQQLGRLLEGVGRLV
;
A
#
# COMPACT_ATOMS: atom_id res chain seq x y z
N MET A 1 -22.54 26.86 -76.39
CA MET A 1 -21.99 25.59 -75.88
C MET A 1 -21.50 25.83 -74.46
N ALA A 2 -21.82 24.90 -73.58
CA ALA A 2 -22.00 25.07 -72.14
C ALA A 2 -20.74 25.46 -71.36
N GLY A 3 -20.94 26.26 -70.30
CA GLY A 3 -19.95 26.52 -69.25
C GLY A 3 -20.68 26.90 -67.96
N GLY A 4 -21.20 25.90 -67.25
CA GLY A 4 -21.82 26.06 -65.94
C GLY A 4 -20.77 26.29 -64.86
N ALA A 5 -20.94 27.36 -64.08
CA ALA A 5 -20.14 27.62 -62.88
C ALA A 5 -20.77 26.87 -61.70
N ASP A 6 -20.16 25.76 -61.31
CA ASP A 6 -20.53 25.02 -60.10
C ASP A 6 -19.76 25.60 -58.90
N ARG A 7 -20.50 26.11 -57.91
CA ARG A 7 -19.97 26.65 -56.66
C ARG A 7 -19.69 25.48 -55.71
N ALA A 8 -18.46 24.96 -55.73
CA ALA A 8 -18.00 24.05 -54.70
C ALA A 8 -17.72 24.82 -53.39
N THR A 9 -18.64 24.68 -52.44
CA THR A 9 -18.47 25.00 -51.02
C THR A 9 -17.24 24.27 -50.46
N VAL A 10 -16.22 25.02 -50.09
CA VAL A 10 -15.06 24.52 -49.34
C VAL A 10 -15.52 24.21 -47.92
N GLY A 11 -15.77 22.92 -47.67
CA GLY A 11 -16.00 22.39 -46.34
C GLY A 11 -14.81 22.72 -45.43
N HIS A 12 -15.08 23.43 -44.33
CA HIS A 12 -14.10 23.61 -43.27
C HIS A 12 -13.77 22.24 -42.68
N SER A 13 -12.65 21.64 -43.10
CA SER A 13 -12.06 20.52 -42.39
C SER A 13 -11.69 21.03 -40.99
N ARG A 14 -12.38 20.53 -39.96
CA ARG A 14 -11.95 20.70 -38.57
C ARG A 14 -10.53 20.14 -38.49
N LEU A 15 -9.54 21.03 -38.36
CA LEU A 15 -8.19 20.66 -37.98
C LEU A 15 -8.30 19.97 -36.63
N GLU A 16 -8.07 18.65 -36.59
CA GLU A 16 -7.78 17.99 -35.33
C GLU A 16 -6.60 18.74 -34.68
N PRO A 17 -6.70 19.12 -33.39
CA PRO A 17 -5.58 19.75 -32.73
C PRO A 17 -4.40 18.77 -32.79
N LEU A 18 -3.33 19.19 -33.47
CA LEU A 18 -2.05 18.49 -33.45
C LEU A 18 -1.68 18.29 -31.98
N LEU A 19 -1.81 17.04 -31.53
CA LEU A 19 -1.38 16.64 -30.21
C LEU A 19 0.11 17.00 -30.11
N THR A 20 0.46 17.83 -29.13
CA THR A 20 1.86 18.01 -28.74
C THR A 20 2.48 16.63 -28.48
N PRO A 21 3.78 16.43 -28.71
CA PRO A 21 4.41 15.10 -28.70
C PRO A 21 4.23 14.30 -27.39
N HIS A 22 3.76 14.95 -26.33
CA HIS A 22 3.50 14.38 -25.01
C HIS A 22 2.02 14.13 -24.71
N ARG A 23 1.10 14.54 -25.60
CA ARG A 23 -0.35 14.40 -25.41
C ARG A 23 -0.87 13.22 -26.23
N LEU A 24 -1.49 12.27 -25.57
CA LEU A 24 -1.98 11.03 -26.16
C LEU A 24 -3.48 10.86 -25.86
N ARG A 25 -4.14 9.93 -26.55
CA ARG A 25 -5.53 9.54 -26.29
C ARG A 25 -5.57 8.27 -25.45
N ALA A 26 -6.28 8.30 -24.33
CA ALA A 26 -6.39 7.15 -23.42
C ALA A 26 -7.11 5.98 -24.10
N ARG A 27 -6.52 4.79 -24.01
CA ARG A 27 -7.09 3.55 -24.53
C ARG A 27 -7.11 2.47 -23.46
N ARG A 28 -8.29 1.91 -23.21
CA ARG A 28 -8.47 0.85 -22.21
C ARG A 28 -8.11 -0.49 -22.83
N LEU A 29 -7.12 -1.17 -22.26
CA LEU A 29 -6.63 -2.46 -22.75
C LEU A 29 -7.22 -3.66 -22.01
N GLY A 30 -7.87 -3.47 -20.87
CA GLY A 30 -8.39 -4.57 -20.04
C GLY A 30 -7.31 -5.35 -19.30
N VAL A 31 -6.09 -4.81 -19.19
CA VAL A 31 -4.97 -5.46 -18.51
C VAL A 31 -5.01 -5.10 -17.03
N ASP A 32 -5.35 -6.07 -16.20
CA ASP A 32 -5.30 -5.94 -14.75
C ASP A 32 -3.89 -6.25 -14.24
N THR A 33 -3.24 -5.22 -13.72
CA THR A 33 -1.91 -5.27 -13.10
C THR A 33 -2.02 -5.21 -11.57
N TYR A 34 -3.19 -5.56 -11.05
CA TYR A 34 -3.61 -5.46 -9.65
C TYR A 34 -3.56 -4.03 -9.13
N ARG A 35 -2.45 -3.64 -8.50
CA ARG A 35 -2.28 -2.32 -7.87
C ARG A 35 -1.16 -1.49 -8.49
N THR A 36 -0.56 -1.96 -9.58
CA THR A 36 0.59 -1.30 -10.21
C THR A 36 0.15 -0.55 -11.46
N PRO A 37 0.16 0.79 -11.49
CA PRO A 37 -0.18 1.54 -12.70
C PRO A 37 0.86 1.28 -13.81
N ILE A 38 0.39 0.85 -14.98
CA ILE A 38 1.24 0.67 -16.17
C ILE A 38 0.69 1.52 -17.31
N LEU A 39 1.61 2.24 -17.96
CA LEU A 39 1.39 2.90 -19.23
C LEU A 39 1.97 2.02 -20.34
N TYR A 40 1.18 1.76 -21.37
CA TYR A 40 1.59 1.04 -22.56
C TYR A 40 1.68 2.02 -23.72
N LEU A 41 2.86 2.14 -24.33
CA LEU A 41 3.06 2.95 -25.53
C LEU A 41 3.60 2.10 -26.67
N ARG A 42 3.24 2.44 -27.90
CA ARG A 42 3.84 1.75 -29.05
C ARG A 42 5.31 2.14 -29.21
N ALA A 43 6.15 1.20 -29.63
CA ALA A 43 7.60 1.41 -29.76
C ALA A 43 8.01 2.61 -30.64
N ASP A 44 7.20 2.99 -31.61
CA ASP A 44 7.43 4.15 -32.50
C ASP A 44 6.83 5.46 -31.95
N CYS A 45 6.23 5.47 -30.76
CA CYS A 45 5.76 6.68 -30.09
C CYS A 45 6.94 7.65 -29.89
N PRO A 46 6.78 8.97 -30.14
CA PRO A 46 7.83 9.95 -29.88
C PRO A 46 8.36 9.92 -28.45
N ILE A 47 7.48 9.69 -27.46
CA ILE A 47 7.85 9.52 -26.05
C ILE A 47 8.80 8.34 -25.87
N CYS A 48 8.54 7.21 -26.54
CA CYS A 48 9.44 6.04 -26.54
C CYS A 48 10.83 6.35 -27.07
N ARG A 49 10.93 7.25 -28.05
CA ARG A 49 12.19 7.60 -28.71
C ARG A 49 12.97 8.68 -27.98
N SER A 50 12.29 9.68 -27.40
CA SER A 50 12.93 10.80 -26.71
C SER A 50 13.53 10.41 -25.36
N GLU A 51 12.93 9.43 -24.69
CA GLU A 51 13.30 9.06 -23.33
C GLU A 51 14.40 7.99 -23.26
N GLY A 52 14.79 7.41 -24.42
CA GLY A 52 15.90 6.47 -24.51
C GLY A 52 15.76 5.24 -23.59
N PHE A 53 14.55 4.68 -23.52
CA PHE A 53 14.13 3.86 -22.37
C PHE A 53 15.02 2.66 -22.07
N ALA A 54 15.69 2.74 -20.92
CA ALA A 54 16.27 1.63 -20.18
C ALA A 54 15.17 0.83 -19.47
N ALA A 55 15.51 -0.39 -19.01
CA ALA A 55 14.58 -1.24 -18.27
C ALA A 55 13.90 -0.49 -17.10
N MET A 56 12.58 -0.61 -17.00
CA MET A 56 11.74 -0.10 -15.88
C MET A 56 11.61 1.42 -15.75
N ALA A 57 11.61 2.15 -16.87
CA ALA A 57 11.35 3.59 -16.83
C ALA A 57 9.97 3.93 -16.24
N ARG A 58 9.89 5.07 -15.53
CA ARG A 58 8.66 5.57 -14.92
C ARG A 58 8.32 6.96 -15.45
N VAL A 59 7.03 7.21 -15.59
CA VAL A 59 6.48 8.46 -16.11
C VAL A 59 5.30 8.91 -15.26
N GLU A 60 5.10 10.22 -15.16
CA GLU A 60 3.83 10.78 -14.68
C GLU A 60 2.85 10.85 -15.85
N VAL A 61 1.68 10.22 -15.70
CA VAL A 61 0.56 10.34 -16.63
C VAL A 61 -0.48 11.26 -15.99
N ARG A 62 -0.89 12.30 -16.70
CA ARG A 62 -1.86 13.30 -16.23
C ARG A 62 -3.13 13.30 -17.06
N ALA A 63 -4.27 13.41 -16.40
CA ALA A 63 -5.57 13.64 -17.01
C ALA A 63 -6.28 14.78 -16.27
N GLY A 64 -6.17 15.99 -16.80
CA GLY A 64 -6.67 17.20 -16.14
C GLY A 64 -5.93 17.49 -14.82
N ASP A 65 -6.67 17.48 -13.71
CA ASP A 65 -6.17 17.69 -12.35
C ASP A 65 -5.63 16.42 -11.69
N ARG A 66 -5.86 15.24 -12.31
CA ARG A 66 -5.40 13.96 -11.79
C ARG A 66 -4.10 13.53 -12.42
N SER A 67 -3.28 12.83 -11.63
CA SER A 67 -2.07 12.20 -12.13
C SER A 67 -1.81 10.86 -11.45
N VAL A 68 -1.00 10.04 -12.12
CA VAL A 68 -0.50 8.78 -11.60
C VAL A 68 0.94 8.57 -12.08
N ILE A 69 1.80 8.00 -11.22
CA ILE A 69 3.12 7.56 -11.64
C ILE A 69 3.02 6.11 -12.12
N ALA A 70 3.26 5.90 -13.42
CA ALA A 70 3.16 4.60 -14.05
C ALA A 70 4.52 4.07 -14.50
N THR A 71 4.69 2.75 -14.45
CA THR A 71 5.77 2.07 -15.17
C THR A 71 5.44 2.08 -16.66
N LEU A 72 6.43 2.38 -17.50
CA LEU A 72 6.24 2.33 -18.93
C LEU A 72 6.62 0.94 -19.49
N ASP A 73 5.66 0.33 -20.15
CA ASP A 73 5.85 -0.86 -20.98
C ASP A 73 5.66 -0.51 -22.46
N VAL A 74 6.44 -1.16 -23.32
CA VAL A 74 6.45 -0.89 -24.76
C VAL A 74 5.71 -1.99 -25.52
N ILE A 75 4.73 -1.59 -26.32
CA ILE A 75 3.99 -2.45 -27.24
C ILE A 75 4.67 -2.42 -28.61
N THR A 76 5.02 -3.59 -29.13
CA THR A 76 5.61 -3.75 -30.48
C THR A 76 4.56 -4.11 -31.55
N SER A 77 3.35 -4.50 -31.12
CA SER A 77 2.24 -4.81 -32.02
C SER A 77 1.45 -3.56 -32.43
N GLN A 78 0.46 -3.76 -33.30
CA GLN A 78 -0.47 -2.71 -33.75
C GLN A 78 -1.71 -2.59 -32.84
N ILE A 79 -1.69 -3.18 -31.63
CA ILE A 79 -2.78 -3.04 -30.66
C ILE A 79 -3.00 -1.57 -30.28
N LEU A 80 -1.96 -0.73 -30.32
CA LEU A 80 -2.05 0.71 -30.11
C LEU A 80 -1.61 1.48 -31.35
N SER A 81 -2.14 2.69 -31.54
CA SER A 81 -1.63 3.69 -32.48
C SER A 81 -0.56 4.58 -31.80
N PRO A 82 0.34 5.27 -32.54
CA PRO A 82 1.41 6.09 -31.92
C PRO A 82 0.92 7.22 -31.02
N GLY A 83 -0.30 7.71 -31.27
CA GLY A 83 -0.96 8.76 -30.49
C GLY A 83 -1.87 8.24 -29.38
N GLU A 84 -1.83 6.94 -29.08
CA GLU A 84 -2.63 6.33 -28.02
C GLU A 84 -1.77 5.95 -26.82
N ALA A 85 -2.33 6.14 -25.63
CA ALA A 85 -1.80 5.69 -24.36
C ALA A 85 -2.65 4.52 -23.86
N GLY A 86 -2.12 3.31 -23.93
CA GLY A 86 -2.74 2.17 -23.27
C GLY A 86 -2.55 2.28 -21.77
N LEU A 87 -3.58 2.08 -20.98
CA LEU A 87 -3.49 2.16 -19.51
C LEU A 87 -3.96 0.85 -18.89
N SER A 88 -3.26 0.39 -17.85
CA SER A 88 -3.74 -0.72 -17.01
C SER A 88 -5.01 -0.33 -16.27
N GLU A 89 -5.76 -1.32 -15.78
CA GLU A 89 -7.01 -1.09 -15.04
C GLU A 89 -6.81 -0.23 -13.78
N GLU A 90 -5.66 -0.38 -13.10
CA GLU A 90 -5.28 0.49 -11.98
C GLU A 90 -5.11 1.95 -12.41
N ALA A 91 -4.31 2.20 -13.46
CA ALA A 91 -4.07 3.55 -13.96
C ALA A 91 -5.37 4.20 -14.46
N TRP A 92 -6.20 3.41 -15.14
CA TRP A 92 -7.53 3.82 -15.60
C TRP A 92 -8.43 4.28 -14.45
N ARG A 93 -8.48 3.50 -13.36
CA ARG A 93 -9.28 3.80 -12.17
C ARG A 93 -8.78 5.03 -11.42
N GLN A 94 -7.46 5.21 -11.29
CA GLN A 94 -6.89 6.36 -10.59
C GLN A 94 -7.09 7.67 -11.36
N LEU A 95 -6.85 7.64 -12.68
CA LEU A 95 -7.06 8.81 -13.53
C LEU A 95 -8.55 9.10 -13.77
N ARG A 96 -9.40 8.06 -13.68
CA ARG A 96 -10.85 8.09 -13.98
C ARG A 96 -11.13 8.72 -15.35
N VAL A 97 -10.41 8.26 -16.36
CA VAL A 97 -10.55 8.68 -17.75
C VAL A 97 -11.57 7.82 -18.50
N GLY A 98 -12.14 8.36 -19.57
CA GLY A 98 -12.91 7.65 -20.59
C GLY A 98 -12.07 7.28 -21.82
N PRO A 99 -12.54 6.34 -22.66
CA PRO A 99 -11.88 6.02 -23.92
C PRO A 99 -11.76 7.25 -24.83
N GLY A 100 -10.55 7.56 -25.28
CA GLY A 100 -10.24 8.71 -26.13
C GLY A 100 -9.90 10.00 -25.39
N ASP A 101 -10.07 10.05 -24.06
CA ASP A 101 -9.74 11.24 -23.27
C ASP A 101 -8.26 11.62 -23.41
N PRO A 102 -7.94 12.91 -23.44
CA PRO A 102 -6.56 13.36 -23.53
C PRO A 102 -5.79 13.06 -22.25
N VAL A 103 -4.59 12.50 -22.39
CA VAL A 103 -3.61 12.31 -21.31
C VAL A 103 -2.27 12.90 -21.70
N ASP A 104 -1.58 13.50 -20.73
CA ASP A 104 -0.23 14.04 -20.92
C ASP A 104 0.79 13.16 -20.19
N VAL A 105 1.90 12.85 -20.85
CA VAL A 105 3.00 12.06 -20.28
C VAL A 105 4.20 12.94 -20.00
N ARG A 106 4.74 12.86 -18.79
CA ARG A 106 5.92 13.62 -18.32
C ARG A 106 6.88 12.68 -17.60
N HIS A 107 8.12 13.13 -17.40
CA HIS A 107 9.05 12.40 -16.53
C HIS A 107 8.47 12.28 -15.11
N ALA A 108 8.64 11.10 -14.51
CA ALA A 108 8.32 10.95 -13.09
C ALA A 108 9.23 11.84 -12.24
N PRO A 109 8.71 12.42 -11.13
CA PRO A 109 9.54 13.16 -10.20
C PRO A 109 10.58 12.23 -9.55
N VAL A 110 11.73 12.81 -9.20
CA VAL A 110 12.78 12.09 -8.48
C VAL A 110 12.30 11.80 -7.06
N ILE A 111 12.47 10.55 -6.63
CA ILE A 111 12.18 10.13 -5.25
C ILE A 111 13.40 10.45 -4.39
N GLU A 112 13.43 11.66 -3.85
CA GLU A 112 14.55 12.18 -3.06
C GLU A 112 14.80 11.35 -1.79
N SER A 113 13.75 10.93 -1.09
CA SER A 113 13.82 10.12 0.14
C SER A 113 14.58 8.79 -0.06
N PHE A 114 14.63 8.26 -1.29
CA PHE A 114 15.33 7.00 -1.58
C PHE A 114 16.85 7.11 -1.36
N ARG A 115 17.42 8.32 -1.24
CA ARG A 115 18.82 8.53 -0.82
C ARG A 115 19.10 7.96 0.57
N HIS A 116 18.12 7.98 1.46
CA HIS A 116 18.26 7.47 2.82
C HIS A 116 18.34 5.94 2.83
N VAL A 117 17.60 5.27 1.93
CA VAL A 117 17.70 3.82 1.74
C VAL A 117 19.09 3.44 1.23
N ARG A 118 19.64 4.20 0.27
CA ARG A 118 21.03 3.99 -0.19
C ARG A 118 22.04 4.18 0.95
N GLY A 119 21.85 5.21 1.78
CA GLY A 119 22.65 5.42 2.99
C GLY A 119 22.58 4.22 3.93
N LYS A 120 21.37 3.71 4.18
CA LYS A 120 21.13 2.53 5.03
C LYS A 120 21.83 1.29 4.52
N MET A 121 21.82 1.06 3.20
CA MET A 121 22.55 -0.04 2.56
C MET A 121 24.08 0.04 2.78
N HIS A 122 24.60 1.23 3.08
CA HIS A 122 26.01 1.46 3.43
C HIS A 122 26.24 1.60 4.95
N GLY A 123 25.27 1.19 5.78
CA GLY A 123 25.41 1.14 7.24
C GLY A 123 25.08 2.44 7.96
N GLN A 124 24.52 3.45 7.28
CA GLN A 124 24.06 4.66 7.95
C GLN A 124 22.76 4.41 8.72
N ARG A 125 22.62 5.04 9.89
CA ARG A 125 21.36 5.04 10.64
C ARG A 125 20.37 6.00 9.99
N PHE A 126 19.09 5.68 10.04
CA PHE A 126 18.04 6.63 9.69
C PHE A 126 17.90 7.71 10.76
N THR A 127 17.78 8.95 10.33
CA THR A 127 17.39 10.07 11.21
C THR A 127 15.86 10.18 11.28
N PRO A 128 15.31 10.92 12.25
CA PRO A 128 13.87 11.21 12.28
C PRO A 128 13.36 11.82 10.97
N GLU A 129 14.09 12.77 10.41
CA GLU A 129 13.73 13.43 9.15
C GLU A 129 13.76 12.45 7.97
N ALA A 130 14.73 11.52 7.97
CA ALA A 130 14.83 10.50 6.94
C ALA A 130 13.63 9.54 6.96
N LEU A 131 13.23 9.06 8.15
CA LEU A 131 12.06 8.19 8.28
C LEU A 131 10.77 8.92 7.97
N HIS A 132 10.65 10.18 8.37
CA HIS A 132 9.51 11.02 8.00
C HIS A 132 9.37 11.11 6.47
N GLU A 133 10.43 11.49 5.75
CA GLU A 133 10.41 11.58 4.28
C GLU A 133 10.08 10.24 3.62
N ILE A 134 10.68 9.13 4.09
CA ILE A 134 10.41 7.79 3.56
C ILE A 134 8.94 7.40 3.77
N VAL A 135 8.42 7.57 4.99
CA VAL A 135 7.07 7.13 5.34
C VAL A 135 6.01 7.96 4.62
N GLN A 136 6.21 9.27 4.44
CA GLN A 136 5.32 10.11 3.64
C GLN A 136 5.25 9.64 2.18
N ASP A 137 6.40 9.33 1.57
CA ASP A 137 6.42 8.84 0.19
C ASP A 137 5.79 7.44 0.04
N LEU A 138 6.00 6.56 1.02
CA LEU A 138 5.34 5.25 1.09
C LEU A 138 3.82 5.40 1.23
N ALA A 139 3.35 6.28 2.13
CA ALA A 139 1.93 6.56 2.33
C ALA A 139 1.28 7.18 1.08
N ALA A 140 2.03 8.00 0.34
CA ALA A 140 1.60 8.59 -0.92
C ALA A 140 1.67 7.61 -2.11
N HIS A 141 2.11 6.36 -1.91
CA HIS A 141 2.27 5.35 -2.96
C HIS A 141 3.14 5.81 -4.15
N THR A 142 4.10 6.71 -3.92
CA THR A 142 4.98 7.23 -4.98
C THR A 142 6.11 6.25 -5.32
N TRP A 143 6.50 5.42 -4.36
CA TRP A 143 7.56 4.43 -4.53
C TRP A 143 7.13 3.25 -5.40
N PRO A 144 7.96 2.84 -6.37
CA PRO A 144 7.75 1.58 -7.09
C PRO A 144 8.06 0.39 -6.17
N ASP A 145 7.47 -0.77 -6.45
CA ASP A 145 7.69 -2.00 -5.66
C ASP A 145 9.19 -2.35 -5.53
N LEU A 146 10.03 -2.02 -6.52
CA LEU A 146 11.48 -2.19 -6.43
C LEU A 146 12.13 -1.36 -5.31
N HIS A 147 11.72 -0.10 -5.13
CA HIS A 147 12.25 0.73 -4.04
C HIS A 147 11.74 0.27 -2.69
N VAL A 148 10.47 -0.17 -2.63
CA VAL A 148 9.90 -0.78 -1.42
C VAL A 148 10.69 -2.05 -1.05
N ALA A 149 10.97 -2.91 -2.02
CA ALA A 149 11.78 -4.11 -1.84
C ALA A 149 13.21 -3.79 -1.35
N ALA A 150 13.83 -2.75 -1.94
CA ALA A 150 15.13 -2.26 -1.53
C ALA A 150 15.13 -1.77 -0.08
N PHE A 151 14.10 -1.04 0.34
CA PHE A 151 13.95 -0.59 1.73
C PHE A 151 13.73 -1.75 2.70
N LEU A 152 12.84 -2.69 2.38
CA LEU A 152 12.61 -3.88 3.20
C LEU A 152 13.89 -4.70 3.37
N THR A 153 14.65 -4.87 2.29
CA THR A 153 15.94 -5.58 2.31
C THR A 153 16.98 -4.83 3.15
N ALA A 154 17.05 -3.49 3.03
CA ALA A 154 17.95 -2.66 3.83
C ALA A 154 17.62 -2.72 5.33
N CYS A 155 16.34 -2.84 5.67
CA CYS A 155 15.84 -2.97 7.05
C CYS A 155 15.86 -4.40 7.62
N ALA A 156 16.08 -5.41 6.77
CA ALA A 156 15.98 -6.81 7.15
C ALA A 156 17.08 -7.23 8.16
N GLY A 157 16.85 -8.36 8.83
CA GLY A 157 17.77 -8.89 9.83
C GLY A 157 17.85 -8.02 11.08
N GLN A 158 19.07 -7.59 11.43
CA GLN A 158 19.36 -6.77 12.61
C GLN A 158 19.82 -5.35 12.21
N ASN A 159 19.44 -4.90 11.01
CA ASN A 159 19.89 -3.61 10.49
C ASN A 159 19.14 -2.43 11.10
N LEU A 160 18.02 -2.63 11.80
CA LEU A 160 17.34 -1.57 12.55
C LEU A 160 17.62 -1.73 14.05
N ASP A 161 18.09 -0.66 14.67
CA ASP A 161 18.17 -0.59 16.13
C ASP A 161 16.85 -0.13 16.77
N LEU A 162 16.79 -0.13 18.10
CA LEU A 162 15.58 0.19 18.85
C LEU A 162 15.04 1.60 18.56
N ASP A 163 15.92 2.59 18.39
CA ASP A 163 15.52 3.97 18.12
C ASP A 163 14.92 4.06 16.72
N GLU A 164 15.55 3.43 15.73
CA GLU A 164 15.06 3.40 14.35
C GLU A 164 13.71 2.70 14.23
N ILE A 165 13.51 1.57 14.93
CA ILE A 165 12.23 0.86 14.96
C ILE A 165 11.16 1.75 15.62
N THR A 166 11.51 2.45 16.71
CA THR A 166 10.60 3.34 17.42
C THR A 166 10.15 4.50 16.53
N LEU A 167 11.11 5.18 15.89
CA LEU A 167 10.83 6.27 14.96
C LEU A 167 9.98 5.80 13.77
N LEU A 168 10.33 4.65 13.16
CA LEU A 168 9.55 4.08 12.07
C LEU A 168 8.11 3.78 12.53
N THR A 169 7.94 3.22 13.72
CA THR A 169 6.62 2.93 14.29
C THR A 169 5.80 4.21 14.48
N GLN A 170 6.40 5.27 15.02
CA GLN A 170 5.75 6.57 15.24
C GLN A 170 5.33 7.24 13.93
N GLU A 171 6.21 7.25 12.92
CA GLU A 171 5.89 7.79 11.60
C GLU A 171 4.78 6.98 10.92
N MET A 172 4.80 5.65 11.03
CA MET A 172 3.72 4.79 10.50
C MET A 172 2.38 5.05 11.20
N ILE A 173 2.37 5.34 12.50
CA ILE A 173 1.17 5.76 13.23
C ILE A 173 0.68 7.11 12.70
N GLY A 174 1.59 8.08 12.51
CA GLY A 174 1.26 9.42 12.05
C GLY A 174 0.74 9.49 10.61
N ALA A 175 1.10 8.51 9.77
CA ALA A 175 0.63 8.41 8.39
C ALA A 175 -0.81 7.89 8.23
N GLY A 176 -1.38 7.27 9.27
CA GLY A 176 -2.70 6.63 9.24
C GLY A 176 -3.79 7.37 10.01
N GLU A 177 -5.03 6.90 9.87
CA GLU A 177 -6.14 7.37 10.71
C GLU A 177 -6.05 6.74 12.12
N ARG A 178 -6.33 7.54 13.15
CA ARG A 178 -6.34 7.07 14.54
C ARG A 178 -7.74 7.00 15.13
N LEU A 179 -8.08 5.85 15.70
CA LEU A 179 -9.29 5.66 16.50
C LEU A 179 -9.04 6.12 17.94
N HIS A 180 -10.05 6.79 18.48
CA HIS A 180 -10.07 7.29 19.84
C HIS A 180 -11.28 6.72 20.58
N TRP A 181 -11.05 6.23 21.80
CA TRP A 181 -12.07 5.62 22.63
C TRP A 181 -12.26 6.45 23.91
N ALA A 182 -13.49 6.53 24.40
CA ALA A 182 -13.82 7.29 25.60
C ALA A 182 -13.43 6.55 26.90
N THR A 183 -13.00 5.29 26.79
CA THR A 183 -12.68 4.41 27.91
C THR A 183 -11.19 4.12 27.98
N SER A 184 -10.72 3.74 29.17
CA SER A 184 -9.37 3.22 29.40
C SER A 184 -9.42 2.20 30.55
N PRO A 185 -8.70 1.08 30.48
CA PRO A 185 -7.81 0.69 29.38
C PRO A 185 -8.56 0.22 28.13
N VAL A 186 -7.96 0.47 26.96
CA VAL A 186 -8.37 -0.13 25.69
C VAL A 186 -7.41 -1.27 25.42
N VAL A 187 -7.90 -2.49 25.44
CA VAL A 187 -7.08 -3.70 25.36
C VAL A 187 -7.17 -4.32 23.97
N ASP A 188 -6.08 -4.86 23.45
CA ASP A 188 -6.04 -5.61 22.18
C ASP A 188 -5.19 -6.88 22.35
N LYS A 189 -5.45 -7.88 21.52
CA LYS A 189 -4.67 -9.10 21.40
C LYS A 189 -4.19 -9.27 19.98
N HIS A 190 -2.89 -9.27 19.76
CA HIS A 190 -2.30 -9.62 18.48
C HIS A 190 -1.65 -11.01 18.54
N CYS A 191 -1.58 -11.69 17.40
CA CYS A 191 -0.80 -12.91 17.24
C CYS A 191 0.13 -12.71 16.05
N VAL A 192 1.43 -12.94 16.24
CA VAL A 192 2.43 -12.88 15.16
C VAL A 192 2.11 -13.85 14.02
N GLY A 193 1.33 -14.89 14.32
CA GLY A 193 0.79 -15.82 13.32
C GLY A 193 1.77 -16.94 12.98
N GLY A 194 1.63 -17.49 11.77
CA GLY A 194 2.42 -18.64 11.31
C GLY A 194 1.89 -20.02 11.74
N LEU A 195 0.77 -20.07 12.46
CA LEU A 195 0.07 -21.32 12.79
C LEU A 195 -1.24 -21.43 12.00
N PRO A 196 -1.50 -22.55 11.31
CA PRO A 196 -2.78 -22.79 10.68
C PRO A 196 -3.88 -22.97 11.73
N GLY A 197 -5.07 -22.43 11.45
CA GLY A 197 -6.26 -22.68 12.28
C GLY A 197 -6.25 -22.00 13.66
N ASN A 198 -5.49 -20.92 13.86
CA ASN A 198 -5.51 -20.18 15.13
C ASN A 198 -6.87 -19.46 15.33
N ARG A 199 -7.72 -20.02 16.20
CA ARG A 199 -9.03 -19.49 16.58
C ARG A 199 -9.05 -18.87 17.98
N THR A 200 -7.88 -18.58 18.54
CA THR A 200 -7.76 -18.05 19.91
C THR A 200 -8.32 -16.64 20.01
N THR A 201 -8.10 -15.79 18.98
CA THR A 201 -8.47 -14.37 19.04
C THR A 201 -9.98 -14.14 19.27
N PRO A 202 -10.92 -14.76 18.53
CA PRO A 202 -12.35 -14.58 18.80
C PRO A 202 -12.77 -14.95 20.23
N ILE A 203 -12.21 -16.02 20.78
CA ILE A 203 -12.50 -16.48 22.16
C ILE A 203 -11.99 -15.46 23.17
N VAL A 204 -10.76 -14.98 23.00
CA VAL A 204 -10.16 -13.96 23.88
C VAL A 204 -10.97 -12.66 23.84
N VAL A 205 -11.37 -12.19 22.65
CA VAL A 205 -12.19 -10.98 22.52
C VAL A 205 -13.50 -11.12 23.28
N ALA A 206 -14.19 -12.25 23.14
CA ALA A 206 -15.45 -12.50 23.84
C ALA A 206 -15.28 -12.53 25.37
N ILE A 207 -14.25 -13.21 25.88
CA ILE A 207 -13.96 -13.28 27.32
C ILE A 207 -13.65 -11.89 27.88
N VAL A 208 -12.81 -11.13 27.19
CA VAL A 208 -12.37 -9.80 27.63
C VAL A 208 -13.52 -8.79 27.61
N ALA A 209 -14.36 -8.80 26.57
CA ALA A 209 -15.55 -7.97 26.50
C ALA A 209 -16.56 -8.34 27.60
N ALA A 210 -16.79 -9.64 27.84
CA ALA A 210 -17.67 -10.12 28.91
C ALA A 210 -17.15 -9.76 30.31
N ALA A 211 -15.84 -9.58 30.47
CA ALA A 211 -15.21 -9.09 31.70
C ALA A 211 -15.32 -7.56 31.87
N GLY A 212 -15.95 -6.85 30.93
CA GLY A 212 -16.21 -5.40 31.00
C GLY A 212 -15.09 -4.51 30.47
N LEU A 213 -14.09 -5.07 29.76
CA LEU A 213 -13.00 -4.29 29.16
C LEU A 213 -13.31 -3.92 27.71
N THR A 214 -12.79 -2.77 27.26
CA THR A 214 -12.95 -2.30 25.88
C THR A 214 -11.93 -2.97 24.96
N ILE A 215 -12.38 -3.78 23.99
CA ILE A 215 -11.52 -4.53 23.05
C ILE A 215 -11.94 -4.38 21.57
N PRO A 216 -11.54 -3.30 20.90
CA PRO A 216 -11.92 -3.00 19.52
C PRO A 216 -11.05 -3.77 18.51
N LYS A 217 -11.19 -5.10 18.44
CA LYS A 217 -10.28 -5.94 17.67
C LYS A 217 -10.46 -5.77 16.17
N THR A 218 -9.40 -5.28 15.51
CA THR A 218 -9.27 -5.31 14.04
C THR A 218 -8.34 -6.44 13.60
N SER A 219 -8.76 -7.25 12.63
CA SER A 219 -8.00 -8.39 12.10
C SER A 219 -7.86 -8.31 10.59
N SER A 220 -6.72 -8.74 10.05
CA SER A 220 -6.59 -8.94 8.61
C SER A 220 -7.30 -10.21 8.17
N ARG A 221 -7.68 -10.26 6.89
CA ARG A 221 -7.92 -11.52 6.19
C ARG A 221 -6.59 -12.24 5.97
N SER A 222 -6.68 -13.51 5.60
CA SER A 222 -5.49 -14.33 5.40
C SER A 222 -4.56 -13.72 4.38
N ILE A 223 -3.27 -13.80 4.69
CA ILE A 223 -2.18 -13.44 3.78
C ILE A 223 -1.45 -14.71 3.34
N THR A 224 -1.03 -15.54 4.29
CA THR A 224 -0.27 -16.79 4.04
C THR A 224 -0.90 -18.04 4.66
N SER A 225 -1.89 -17.88 5.54
CA SER A 225 -2.59 -19.03 6.15
C SER A 225 -3.77 -19.50 5.29
N PRO A 226 -4.35 -20.67 5.56
CA PRO A 226 -5.59 -21.08 4.89
C PRO A 226 -6.79 -20.17 5.22
N ALA A 227 -6.80 -19.56 6.40
CA ALA A 227 -7.82 -18.60 6.84
C ALA A 227 -7.24 -17.66 7.91
N GLY A 228 -7.57 -16.36 7.84
CA GLY A 228 -7.29 -15.37 8.85
C GLY A 228 -8.42 -15.26 9.87
N THR A 229 -8.22 -14.50 10.95
CA THR A 229 -9.29 -14.30 11.95
C THR A 229 -10.52 -13.62 11.35
N ALA A 230 -10.32 -12.65 10.44
CA ALA A 230 -11.44 -12.01 9.75
C ALA A 230 -12.20 -13.02 8.87
N ASP A 231 -11.51 -13.88 8.11
CA ASP A 231 -12.17 -14.89 7.26
C ASP A 231 -12.99 -15.90 8.06
N VAL A 232 -12.49 -16.31 9.24
CA VAL A 232 -13.22 -17.23 10.13
C VAL A 232 -14.47 -16.55 10.69
N MET A 233 -14.38 -15.28 11.07
CA MET A 233 -15.51 -14.55 11.64
C MET A 233 -16.56 -14.16 10.61
N ASP A 234 -16.15 -13.92 9.36
CA ASP A 234 -17.03 -13.60 8.23
C ASP A 234 -18.05 -14.71 7.93
N VAL A 235 -17.75 -15.95 8.33
CA VAL A 235 -18.71 -17.08 8.25
C VAL A 235 -19.86 -16.94 9.24
N LEU A 236 -19.64 -16.22 10.35
CA LEU A 236 -20.58 -16.13 11.47
C LEU A 236 -21.25 -14.76 11.58
N THR A 237 -20.58 -13.69 11.17
CA THR A 237 -21.05 -12.32 11.29
C THR A 237 -20.39 -11.44 10.24
N ASP A 238 -21.05 -10.32 9.94
CA ASP A 238 -20.45 -9.26 9.14
C ASP A 238 -19.20 -8.69 9.84
N VAL A 239 -18.08 -8.68 9.13
CA VAL A 239 -16.79 -8.13 9.58
C VAL A 239 -16.40 -6.86 8.80
N ASP A 240 -17.12 -6.51 7.74
CA ASP A 240 -16.83 -5.35 6.90
C ASP A 240 -17.52 -4.11 7.45
N LEU A 241 -17.01 -3.64 8.59
CA LEU A 241 -17.58 -2.52 9.34
C LEU A 241 -16.79 -1.24 9.07
N ASP A 242 -17.49 -0.17 8.72
CA ASP A 242 -16.92 1.17 8.69
C ASP A 242 -16.65 1.72 10.11
N VAL A 243 -15.88 2.82 10.21
CA VAL A 243 -15.51 3.41 11.51
C VAL A 243 -16.73 3.75 12.38
N PRO A 244 -17.79 4.42 11.88
CA PRO A 244 -19.00 4.65 12.65
C PRO A 244 -19.62 3.37 13.21
N ARG A 245 -19.69 2.29 12.41
CA ARG A 245 -20.27 1.02 12.83
C ARG A 245 -19.42 0.31 13.86
N ILE A 246 -18.09 0.32 13.70
CA ILE A 246 -17.15 -0.19 14.71
C ILE A 246 -17.40 0.52 16.05
N ARG A 247 -17.50 1.86 16.03
CA ARG A 247 -17.75 2.65 17.24
C ARG A 247 -19.06 2.29 17.92
N ALA A 248 -20.14 2.12 17.14
CA ALA A 248 -21.45 1.74 17.66
C ALA A 248 -21.43 0.35 18.32
N VAL A 249 -20.77 -0.63 17.69
CA VAL A 249 -20.63 -2.00 18.24
C VAL A 249 -19.82 -1.99 19.53
N VAL A 250 -18.66 -1.32 19.53
CA VAL A 250 -17.80 -1.24 20.73
C VAL A 250 -18.49 -0.52 21.89
N ALA A 251 -19.23 0.56 21.61
CA ALA A 251 -19.97 1.29 22.63
C ALA A 251 -21.09 0.45 23.28
N LYS A 252 -21.69 -0.46 22.51
CA LYS A 252 -22.79 -1.30 22.98
C LYS A 252 -22.31 -2.59 23.66
N GLU A 253 -21.34 -3.27 23.05
CA GLU A 253 -20.95 -4.64 23.42
C GLU A 253 -19.59 -4.70 24.14
N GLY A 254 -18.88 -3.57 24.27
CA GLY A 254 -17.53 -3.50 24.86
C GLY A 254 -16.42 -4.02 23.95
N GLY A 255 -16.72 -4.75 22.89
CA GLY A 255 -15.73 -5.25 21.95
C GLY A 255 -16.29 -5.42 20.54
N CYS A 256 -15.39 -5.61 19.57
CA CYS A 256 -15.77 -5.94 18.20
C CYS A 256 -14.74 -6.85 17.54
N LEU A 257 -15.13 -7.49 16.43
CA LEU A 257 -14.23 -8.16 15.49
C LEU A 257 -14.49 -7.58 14.11
N ALA A 258 -13.62 -6.69 13.64
CA ALA A 258 -13.74 -6.03 12.33
C ALA A 258 -12.56 -6.39 11.42
N TRP A 259 -12.78 -6.36 10.11
CA TRP A 259 -11.72 -6.48 9.13
C TRP A 259 -10.94 -5.17 9.03
N GLY A 260 -9.63 -5.24 9.26
CA GLY A 260 -8.76 -4.07 9.25
C GLY A 260 -8.68 -3.36 7.90
N GLY A 261 -8.88 -4.06 6.77
CA GLY A 261 -8.79 -3.46 5.44
C GLY A 261 -9.91 -2.49 5.10
N ALA A 262 -11.02 -2.51 5.85
CA ALA A 262 -12.09 -1.53 5.74
C ALA A 262 -11.72 -0.17 6.38
N VAL A 263 -10.63 -0.13 7.17
CA VAL A 263 -10.22 1.02 7.97
C VAL A 263 -8.79 1.41 7.63
N ARG A 264 -8.56 2.65 7.22
CA ARG A 264 -7.23 3.15 6.81
C ARG A 264 -6.33 3.48 8.01
N LEU A 265 -6.11 2.50 8.89
CA LEU A 265 -5.36 2.67 10.14
C LEU A 265 -3.84 2.75 9.92
N SER A 266 -3.28 1.99 8.98
CA SER A 266 -1.84 2.01 8.70
C SER A 266 -1.59 1.75 7.20
N PRO A 267 -1.71 2.78 6.34
CA PRO A 267 -1.60 2.62 4.89
C PRO A 267 -0.20 2.15 4.44
N VAL A 268 0.83 2.56 5.18
CA VAL A 268 2.22 2.17 4.92
C VAL A 268 2.41 0.69 5.17
N ASP A 269 1.81 0.15 6.24
CA ASP A 269 1.90 -1.28 6.56
C ASP A 269 1.33 -2.17 5.45
N ASP A 270 0.16 -1.84 4.92
CA ASP A 270 -0.47 -2.59 3.82
C ASP A 270 0.40 -2.62 2.56
N LEU A 271 1.14 -1.52 2.29
CA LEU A 271 2.09 -1.44 1.19
C LEU A 271 3.30 -2.37 1.43
N LEU A 272 3.90 -2.29 2.62
CA LEU A 272 5.09 -3.06 2.97
C LEU A 272 4.80 -4.56 2.97
N ILE A 273 3.72 -5.00 3.62
CA ILE A 273 3.33 -6.42 3.70
C ILE A 273 3.14 -7.07 2.33
N ARG A 274 2.59 -6.32 1.35
CA ARG A 274 2.41 -6.83 -0.02
C ARG A 274 3.76 -7.24 -0.63
N VAL A 275 4.78 -6.41 -0.44
CA VAL A 275 6.12 -6.63 -1.02
C VAL A 275 6.91 -7.64 -0.19
N GLU A 276 6.83 -7.58 1.14
CA GLU A 276 7.43 -8.57 2.05
C GLU A 276 7.03 -10.00 1.68
N LYS A 277 5.73 -10.20 1.43
CA LYS A 277 5.20 -11.51 1.03
C LYS A 277 5.83 -12.01 -0.28
N ALA A 278 6.02 -11.12 -1.26
CA ALA A 278 6.60 -11.50 -2.54
C ALA A 278 8.09 -11.83 -2.43
N LEU A 279 8.79 -11.19 -1.49
CA LEU A 279 10.21 -11.42 -1.22
C LEU A 279 10.48 -12.59 -0.27
N ASP A 280 9.46 -13.07 0.45
CA ASP A 280 9.61 -14.01 1.56
C ASP A 280 10.61 -13.52 2.62
N ILE A 281 10.58 -12.20 2.89
CA ILE A 281 11.42 -11.53 3.90
C ILE A 281 10.55 -11.12 5.08
N ASP A 282 11.03 -11.39 6.28
CA ASP A 282 10.36 -11.02 7.53
C ASP A 282 11.39 -10.49 8.54
N GLY A 283 11.64 -9.18 8.51
CA GLY A 283 12.55 -8.51 9.42
C GLY A 283 11.88 -8.25 10.78
N HIS A 284 12.54 -8.58 11.89
CA HIS A 284 11.96 -8.36 13.22
C HIS A 284 11.59 -6.90 13.49
N GLY A 285 12.46 -5.95 13.12
CA GLY A 285 12.19 -4.52 13.34
C GLY A 285 10.97 -4.05 12.56
N GLN A 286 10.84 -4.47 11.30
CA GLN A 286 9.70 -4.14 10.46
C GLN A 286 8.40 -4.79 10.97
N LEU A 287 8.47 -6.05 11.44
CA LEU A 287 7.35 -6.73 12.09
C LEU A 287 6.88 -5.98 13.34
N VAL A 288 7.80 -5.55 14.20
CA VAL A 288 7.46 -4.76 15.39
C VAL A 288 6.76 -3.46 15.00
N ALA A 289 7.31 -2.70 14.04
CA ALA A 289 6.71 -1.46 13.56
C ALA A 289 5.32 -1.66 12.93
N SER A 290 5.18 -2.69 12.09
CA SER A 290 3.91 -3.12 11.52
C SER A 290 2.85 -3.39 12.59
N VAL A 291 3.18 -4.27 13.55
CA VAL A 291 2.24 -4.70 14.58
C VAL A 291 1.84 -3.53 15.44
N LEU A 292 2.81 -2.81 16.03
CA LEU A 292 2.52 -1.75 17.00
C LEU A 292 1.82 -0.55 16.36
N SER A 293 2.20 -0.15 15.14
CA SER A 293 1.54 0.97 14.46
C SER A 293 0.04 0.74 14.27
N LYS A 294 -0.37 -0.45 13.83
CA LYS A 294 -1.80 -0.82 13.72
C LYS A 294 -2.52 -0.84 15.07
N LYS A 295 -1.85 -1.25 16.15
CA LYS A 295 -2.46 -1.34 17.49
C LYS A 295 -2.66 0.05 18.08
N ALA A 296 -1.66 0.92 17.96
CA ALA A 296 -1.72 2.31 18.38
C ALA A 296 -2.71 3.13 17.55
N ALA A 297 -2.76 2.92 16.22
CA ALA A 297 -3.75 3.52 15.32
C ALA A 297 -5.18 3.06 15.65
N ALA A 298 -5.37 1.81 16.07
CA ALA A 298 -6.65 1.32 16.58
C ALA A 298 -7.02 1.90 17.97
N GLY A 299 -6.17 2.72 18.59
CA GLY A 299 -6.42 3.37 19.88
C GLY A 299 -6.18 2.46 21.09
N SER A 300 -5.45 1.36 20.92
CA SER A 300 -5.14 0.41 22.01
C SER A 300 -4.12 1.02 22.98
N THR A 301 -4.35 0.89 24.28
CA THR A 301 -3.41 1.33 25.33
C THR A 301 -2.67 0.16 25.96
N HIS A 302 -3.23 -1.05 25.88
CA HIS A 302 -2.61 -2.27 26.40
C HIS A 302 -2.75 -3.37 25.35
N VAL A 303 -1.64 -4.04 25.01
CA VAL A 303 -1.66 -5.06 23.96
C VAL A 303 -0.99 -6.33 24.47
N LEU A 304 -1.70 -7.44 24.35
CA LEU A 304 -1.13 -8.78 24.51
C LEU A 304 -0.61 -9.26 23.15
N ILE A 305 0.68 -9.59 23.06
CA ILE A 305 1.25 -10.21 21.86
C ILE A 305 1.48 -11.71 22.10
N ASP A 306 0.77 -12.51 21.32
CA ASP A 306 0.92 -13.95 21.23
C ASP A 306 1.99 -14.28 20.16
N ILE A 307 3.08 -14.93 20.58
CA ILE A 307 4.22 -15.31 19.73
C ILE A 307 4.32 -16.84 19.70
N PRO A 308 3.59 -17.51 18.81
CA PRO A 308 3.72 -18.95 18.65
C PRO A 308 5.09 -19.29 18.07
N HIS A 309 5.76 -20.27 18.67
CA HIS A 309 7.06 -20.74 18.20
C HIS A 309 7.05 -22.25 17.98
N GLY A 310 7.86 -22.69 17.03
CA GLY A 310 8.05 -24.12 16.76
C GLY A 310 8.53 -24.38 15.33
N PRO A 311 8.81 -25.65 14.99
CA PRO A 311 9.45 -26.01 13.72
C PRO A 311 8.68 -25.58 12.48
N LYS A 312 7.35 -25.43 12.59
CA LYS A 312 6.45 -25.03 11.50
C LYS A 312 5.85 -23.63 11.67
N ALA A 313 6.10 -22.96 12.79
CA ALA A 313 5.60 -21.62 13.06
C ALA A 313 6.47 -20.57 12.35
N LYS A 314 5.98 -19.33 12.28
CA LYS A 314 6.74 -18.19 11.76
C LYS A 314 8.03 -17.97 12.56
N VAL A 315 7.94 -18.05 13.89
CA VAL A 315 9.08 -18.01 14.81
C VAL A 315 9.56 -19.43 15.09
N ARG A 316 10.83 -19.74 14.77
CA ARG A 316 11.35 -21.12 14.78
C ARG A 316 11.91 -21.58 16.12
N SER A 317 12.36 -20.66 16.97
CA SER A 317 12.98 -20.96 18.27
C SER A 317 12.43 -20.09 19.40
N VAL A 318 12.58 -20.59 20.63
CA VAL A 318 12.22 -19.82 21.83
C VAL A 318 13.10 -18.57 21.98
N ASP A 319 14.37 -18.65 21.62
CA ASP A 319 15.30 -17.52 21.72
C ASP A 319 14.88 -16.37 20.80
N THR A 320 14.49 -16.70 19.55
CA THR A 320 13.94 -15.71 18.62
C THR A 320 12.64 -15.12 19.14
N ALA A 321 11.75 -15.96 19.72
CA ALA A 321 10.51 -15.48 20.31
C ALA A 321 10.76 -14.50 21.48
N GLN A 322 11.73 -14.79 22.35
CA GLN A 322 12.12 -13.92 23.46
C GLN A 322 12.78 -12.62 22.97
N GLN A 323 13.64 -12.68 21.95
CA GLN A 323 14.23 -11.49 21.34
C GLN A 323 13.15 -10.58 20.74
N LEU A 324 12.20 -11.16 20.00
CA LEU A 324 11.08 -10.42 19.43
C LEU A 324 10.18 -9.83 20.52
N GLY A 325 9.91 -10.58 21.59
CA GLY A 325 9.16 -10.10 22.75
C GLY A 325 9.81 -8.88 23.39
N ARG A 326 11.13 -8.91 23.62
CA ARG A 326 11.88 -7.76 24.15
C ARG A 326 11.80 -6.52 23.25
N LEU A 327 11.86 -6.70 21.94
CA LEU A 327 11.72 -5.60 20.97
C LEU A 327 10.30 -5.02 20.99
N LEU A 328 9.27 -5.86 20.97
CA LEU A 328 7.87 -5.45 21.05
C LEU A 328 7.58 -4.67 22.34
N GLU A 329 8.07 -5.16 23.48
CA GLU A 329 7.92 -4.46 24.76
C GLU A 329 8.71 -3.15 24.80
N GLY A 330 9.95 -3.15 24.30
CA GLY A 330 10.81 -1.98 24.26
C GLY A 330 10.21 -0.85 23.45
N VAL A 331 9.81 -1.14 22.21
CA VAL A 331 9.17 -0.15 21.33
C VAL A 331 7.78 0.20 21.84
N GLY A 332 6.99 -0.76 22.31
CA GLY A 332 5.64 -0.54 22.82
C GLY A 332 5.56 0.39 24.03
N ARG A 333 6.64 0.56 24.80
CA ARG A 333 6.73 1.54 25.89
C ARG A 333 7.05 2.96 25.43
N LEU A 334 7.56 3.11 24.21
CA LEU A 334 8.05 4.37 23.64
C LEU A 334 7.06 4.99 22.63
N VAL A 335 5.97 4.31 22.29
CA VAL A 335 4.98 4.73 21.27
C VAL A 335 3.56 4.83 21.81
#